data_AF-R7YE63-F1
#
_entry.id   AF-R7YE63-F1
#
_cell.length_a   1.000
_cell.length_b   1.000
_cell.length_c   1.000
_cell.angle_alpha   90.00
_cell.angle_beta   90.00
_cell.angle_gamma   90.00
#
_symmetry.space_group_name_H-M   'P 1'
#
loop_
_entity.id
_entity.type
_entity.pdbx_description
1 polymer ?
#
loop_
_entity_poly.entity_id
_entity_poly.type
_entity_poly.pdbx_seq_one_letter_code
_entity_poly.pdbx_strand_id
1 'polypeptide(L)'
;MAVVFVPSAPLLVPELAGPAASDTEPVRRAVLDAVAGVGELGVDRWVALGTADEATPGSVGEPVRGTFARFGVDVPVITDTEAPTDTAATTDTAVDGATRRMSLSVLIAGWVAQRMSLGPLRVCSVGSTTLPADCVALGTELSARLDDDTERVGVLVVGDGSTALTDKAPGGGRRESAVELNDAVVVALASADTTALAALDPHECDAEGVGGRVAWQVAAGLVGDRPVRAELDFADAPFGVGYVVARWTVENGKRR
;
A
#
# COMPACT_ATOMS: atom_id res chain seq x y z
N MET A 1 -11.25 10.73 8.67
CA MET A 1 -10.50 9.82 7.79
C MET A 1 -9.54 8.99 8.65
N ALA A 2 -9.31 7.75 8.28
CA ALA A 2 -8.27 6.91 8.85
C ALA A 2 -7.45 6.27 7.73
N VAL A 3 -6.15 6.08 7.96
CA VAL A 3 -5.20 5.50 7.02
C VAL A 3 -4.57 4.28 7.67
N VAL A 4 -4.43 3.19 6.93
CA VAL A 4 -3.72 1.99 7.36
C VAL A 4 -2.66 1.66 6.33
N PHE A 5 -1.42 1.51 6.79
CA PHE A 5 -0.26 1.16 5.99
C PHE A 5 -0.05 -0.34 6.11
N VAL A 6 0.11 -1.03 4.98
CA VAL A 6 0.35 -2.46 4.93
C VAL A 6 1.44 -2.80 3.90
N PRO A 7 2.20 -3.89 4.11
CA PRO A 7 3.16 -4.38 3.13
C PRO A 7 2.50 -4.82 1.82
N SER A 8 3.26 -4.80 0.73
CA SER A 8 2.85 -5.30 -0.59
C SER A 8 3.30 -6.75 -0.84
N ALA A 9 3.86 -7.41 0.16
CA ALA A 9 4.48 -8.72 0.01
C ALA A 9 3.46 -9.83 -0.35
N PRO A 10 3.65 -10.59 -1.45
CA PRO A 10 2.73 -11.68 -1.84
C PRO A 10 2.57 -12.76 -0.76
N LEU A 11 3.59 -12.98 0.07
CA LEU A 11 3.57 -13.92 1.19
C LEU A 11 2.49 -13.62 2.27
N LEU A 12 1.91 -12.41 2.24
CA LEU A 12 0.72 -12.10 3.03
C LEU A 12 -0.48 -12.98 2.64
N VAL A 13 -0.52 -13.50 1.42
CA VAL A 13 -1.54 -14.42 0.93
C VAL A 13 -1.18 -15.84 1.39
N PRO A 14 -1.96 -16.47 2.30
CA PRO A 14 -1.66 -17.80 2.83
C PRO A 14 -1.46 -18.87 1.77
N GLU A 15 -2.19 -18.77 0.66
CA GLU A 15 -2.16 -19.69 -0.46
C GLU A 15 -0.82 -19.63 -1.21
N LEU A 16 -0.12 -18.49 -1.17
CA LEU A 16 1.23 -18.30 -1.74
C LEU A 16 2.34 -18.66 -0.76
N ALA A 17 2.04 -18.68 0.53
CA ALA A 17 2.97 -19.06 1.56
C ALA A 17 3.12 -20.59 1.60
N GLY A 18 4.36 -21.09 1.50
CA GLY A 18 4.60 -22.54 1.62
C GLY A 18 4.11 -23.08 2.98
N PRO A 19 3.79 -24.38 3.11
CA PRO A 19 3.20 -24.96 4.32
C PRO A 19 4.05 -24.84 5.60
N ALA A 20 5.29 -24.34 5.50
CA ALA A 20 6.21 -24.08 6.61
C ALA A 20 6.44 -22.58 6.89
N ALA A 21 5.71 -21.67 6.23
CA ALA A 21 5.93 -20.22 6.29
C ALA A 21 5.30 -19.58 7.55
N SER A 22 5.63 -20.10 8.74
CA SER A 22 5.19 -19.54 10.04
C SER A 22 5.58 -18.07 10.21
N ASP A 23 6.69 -17.67 9.58
CA ASP A 23 7.26 -16.33 9.70
C ASP A 23 6.39 -15.27 9.00
N THR A 24 5.38 -15.68 8.22
CA THR A 24 4.39 -14.79 7.57
C THR A 24 3.17 -14.48 8.45
N GLU A 25 2.89 -15.30 9.46
CA GLU A 25 1.68 -15.17 10.29
C GLU A 25 1.67 -13.89 11.13
N PRO A 26 2.78 -13.47 11.79
CA PRO A 26 2.78 -12.24 12.59
C PRO A 26 2.44 -11.00 11.76
N VAL A 27 3.06 -10.85 10.58
CA VAL A 27 2.80 -9.70 9.69
C VAL A 27 1.39 -9.76 9.10
N ARG A 28 0.91 -10.94 8.69
CA ARG A 28 -0.46 -11.11 8.18
C ARG A 28 -1.50 -10.75 9.24
N ARG A 29 -1.31 -11.23 10.48
CA ARG A 29 -2.19 -10.89 11.59
C ARG A 29 -2.21 -9.39 11.85
N ALA A 30 -1.03 -8.75 11.92
CA ALA A 30 -0.95 -7.31 12.12
C ALA A 30 -1.70 -6.53 11.04
N VAL A 31 -1.59 -6.92 9.76
CA VAL A 31 -2.34 -6.33 8.65
C VAL A 31 -3.86 -6.44 8.87
N LEU A 32 -4.36 -7.64 9.17
CA LEU A 32 -5.80 -7.86 9.33
C LEU A 32 -6.35 -7.16 10.59
N ASP A 33 -5.61 -7.20 11.69
CA ASP A 33 -6.00 -6.55 12.96
C ASP A 33 -6.01 -5.01 12.80
N ALA A 34 -5.04 -4.43 12.11
CA ALA A 34 -5.00 -3.00 11.84
C ALA A 34 -6.17 -2.55 10.95
N VAL A 35 -6.47 -3.30 9.89
CA VAL A 35 -7.62 -3.01 9.01
C VAL A 35 -8.94 -3.14 9.78
N ALA A 36 -9.08 -4.16 10.64
CA ALA A 36 -10.24 -4.33 11.52
C ALA A 36 -10.41 -3.13 12.46
N GLY A 37 -9.33 -2.72 13.14
CA GLY A 37 -9.35 -1.58 14.07
C GLY A 37 -9.72 -0.26 13.40
N VAL A 38 -9.33 -0.05 12.14
CA VAL A 38 -9.82 1.09 11.35
C VAL A 38 -11.30 0.94 10.99
N GLY A 39 -11.76 -0.27 10.64
CA GLY A 39 -13.17 -0.56 10.38
C GLY A 39 -14.09 -0.25 11.57
N GLU A 40 -13.62 -0.49 12.80
CA GLU A 40 -14.35 -0.18 14.05
C GLU A 40 -14.62 1.33 14.23
N LEU A 41 -13.91 2.20 13.51
CA LEU A 41 -14.18 3.65 13.46
C LEU A 41 -15.42 4.00 12.61
N GLY A 42 -16.12 3.00 12.06
CA GLY A 42 -17.32 3.15 11.26
C GLY A 42 -17.02 3.68 9.86
N VAL A 43 -15.97 3.17 9.22
CA VAL A 43 -15.64 3.52 7.82
C VAL A 43 -16.77 3.09 6.89
N ASP A 44 -17.24 4.02 6.06
CA ASP A 44 -18.33 3.80 5.11
C ASP A 44 -17.79 3.38 3.72
N ARG A 45 -16.58 3.83 3.38
CA ARG A 45 -15.93 3.59 2.08
C ARG A 45 -14.42 3.44 2.21
N TRP A 46 -13.86 2.56 1.39
CA TRP A 46 -12.42 2.31 1.31
C TRP A 46 -11.79 2.77 0.00
N VAL A 47 -10.60 3.35 0.13
CA VAL A 47 -9.71 3.69 -0.99
C VAL A 47 -8.43 2.88 -0.86
N ALA A 48 -7.98 2.24 -1.93
CA ALA A 48 -6.66 1.64 -2.00
C ALA A 48 -5.68 2.62 -2.64
N LEU A 49 -4.52 2.82 -2.02
CA LEU A 49 -3.43 3.64 -2.51
C LEU A 49 -2.17 2.76 -2.61
N GLY A 50 -1.58 2.68 -3.79
CA GLY A 50 -0.42 1.82 -4.01
C GLY A 50 0.45 2.25 -5.18
N THR A 51 1.64 1.68 -5.25
CA THR A 51 2.59 1.87 -6.35
C THR A 51 2.23 0.96 -7.53
N ALA A 52 2.22 1.50 -8.75
CA ALA A 52 2.07 0.69 -9.95
C ALA A 52 3.36 -0.08 -10.27
N ASP A 53 3.23 -1.30 -10.80
CA ASP A 53 4.38 -2.12 -11.20
C ASP A 53 5.13 -1.51 -12.40
N GLU A 54 4.43 -0.72 -13.22
CA GLU A 54 4.99 -0.06 -14.40
C GLU A 54 5.81 1.18 -14.01
N ALA A 55 7.02 1.28 -14.56
CA ALA A 55 7.90 2.44 -14.39
C ALA A 55 7.43 3.64 -15.23
N THR A 56 6.39 4.31 -14.74
CA THR A 56 5.75 5.48 -15.37
C THR A 56 5.50 6.57 -14.32
N PRO A 57 5.37 7.86 -14.69
CA PRO A 57 4.96 8.90 -13.76
C PRO A 57 3.43 9.07 -13.72
N GLY A 58 2.94 9.64 -12.63
CA GLY A 58 1.56 10.06 -12.45
C GLY A 58 0.58 8.92 -12.14
N SER A 59 -0.71 9.23 -12.24
CA SER A 59 -1.79 8.27 -11.96
C SER A 59 -1.87 7.17 -13.01
N VAL A 60 -2.04 5.94 -12.55
CA VAL A 60 -2.12 4.74 -13.39
C VAL A 60 -3.49 4.11 -13.24
N GLY A 61 -4.19 3.91 -14.37
CA GLY A 61 -5.43 3.13 -14.40
C GLY A 61 -5.15 1.64 -14.23
N GLU A 62 -5.89 1.00 -13.33
CA GLU A 62 -5.74 -0.42 -12.99
C GLU A 62 -6.96 -1.23 -13.44
N PRO A 63 -6.79 -2.49 -13.84
CA PRO A 63 -7.90 -3.41 -14.03
C PRO A 63 -8.71 -3.57 -12.74
N VAL A 64 -10.00 -3.88 -12.88
CA VAL A 64 -10.88 -4.18 -11.73
C VAL A 64 -10.69 -5.61 -11.21
N ARG A 65 -10.17 -6.51 -12.05
CA ARG A 65 -9.94 -7.92 -11.75
C ARG A 65 -8.48 -8.27 -11.94
N GLY A 66 -7.93 -9.09 -11.04
CA GLY A 66 -6.56 -9.57 -11.09
C GLY A 66 -6.43 -10.96 -10.48
N THR A 67 -5.24 -11.54 -10.55
CA THR A 67 -4.91 -12.80 -9.89
C THR A 67 -3.44 -12.84 -9.49
N PHE A 68 -3.12 -13.66 -8.49
CA PHE A 68 -1.76 -13.95 -8.06
C PHE A 68 -1.06 -15.06 -8.89
N ALA A 69 -1.62 -15.48 -10.03
CA ALA A 69 -1.09 -16.60 -10.84
C ALA A 69 0.42 -16.50 -11.15
N ARG A 70 0.99 -15.30 -11.37
CA ARG A 70 2.44 -15.05 -11.56
C ARG A 70 3.31 -15.42 -10.36
N PHE A 71 2.72 -15.53 -9.18
CA PHE A 71 3.38 -15.96 -7.96
C PHE A 71 3.18 -17.46 -7.69
N GLY A 72 2.60 -18.19 -8.65
CA GLY A 72 2.49 -19.65 -8.63
C GLY A 72 1.13 -20.20 -8.24
N VAL A 73 0.19 -19.36 -7.78
CA VAL A 73 -1.18 -19.80 -7.41
C VAL A 73 -2.22 -18.81 -7.95
N ASP A 74 -3.25 -19.35 -8.59
CA ASP A 74 -4.36 -18.57 -9.13
C ASP A 74 -5.37 -18.17 -8.03
N VAL A 75 -5.02 -17.13 -7.27
CA VAL A 75 -5.92 -16.50 -6.31
C VAL A 75 -6.53 -15.26 -6.97
N PRO A 76 -7.79 -15.29 -7.42
CA PRO A 76 -8.41 -14.14 -8.07
C PRO A 76 -8.80 -13.06 -7.06
N VAL A 77 -8.68 -11.80 -7.46
CA VAL A 77 -9.13 -10.64 -6.69
C VAL A 77 -9.94 -9.67 -7.57
N ILE A 78 -10.82 -8.93 -6.91
CA ILE A 78 -11.71 -7.94 -7.51
C ILE A 78 -11.67 -6.71 -6.60
N THR A 79 -11.37 -5.55 -7.15
CA THR A 79 -11.33 -4.27 -6.40
C THR A 79 -12.64 -3.53 -6.45
N ASP A 80 -13.42 -3.65 -7.52
CA ASP A 80 -14.75 -3.03 -7.64
C ASP A 80 -15.78 -4.03 -8.17
N THR A 81 -17.02 -3.92 -7.69
CA THR A 81 -18.15 -4.73 -8.12
C THR A 81 -18.86 -4.13 -9.33
N GLU A 82 -18.72 -2.83 -9.60
CA GLU A 82 -19.24 -2.19 -10.81
C GLU A 82 -18.28 -2.40 -11.99
N ALA A 83 -18.25 -3.61 -12.54
CA ALA A 83 -17.57 -3.86 -13.80
C ALA A 83 -18.45 -3.44 -15.00
N PRO A 84 -17.90 -2.83 -16.07
CA PRO A 84 -18.48 -2.96 -17.39
C PRO A 84 -18.60 -4.46 -17.73
N THR A 85 -19.67 -4.84 -18.42
CA THR A 85 -20.08 -6.20 -18.82
C THR A 85 -19.10 -6.97 -19.72
N ASP A 86 -17.83 -6.58 -19.79
CA ASP A 86 -16.89 -7.23 -20.70
C ASP A 86 -16.32 -8.52 -20.06
N THR A 87 -16.68 -9.64 -20.67
CA THR A 87 -16.31 -11.02 -20.32
C THR A 87 -14.84 -11.36 -20.58
N ALA A 88 -13.93 -10.37 -20.55
CA ALA A 88 -12.51 -10.61 -20.74
C ALA A 88 -11.98 -11.45 -19.57
N ALA A 89 -11.48 -12.64 -19.89
CA ALA A 89 -10.92 -13.58 -18.92
C ALA A 89 -9.86 -12.91 -18.05
N THR A 90 -9.82 -13.27 -16.76
CA THR A 90 -8.76 -12.89 -15.82
C THR A 90 -7.44 -13.53 -16.24
N THR A 91 -6.75 -12.93 -17.21
CA THR A 91 -5.46 -13.41 -17.67
C THR A 91 -4.34 -12.59 -17.04
N ASP A 92 -3.45 -13.26 -16.32
CA ASP A 92 -2.21 -12.68 -15.81
C ASP A 92 -1.13 -12.64 -16.90
N THR A 93 -1.53 -12.22 -18.09
CA THR A 93 -0.69 -12.06 -19.27
C THR A 93 -1.08 -10.74 -19.90
N ALA A 94 -0.14 -9.82 -20.01
CA ALA A 94 -0.30 -8.66 -20.88
C ALA A 94 -0.23 -9.17 -22.33
N VAL A 95 -1.33 -9.71 -22.84
CA VAL A 95 -1.42 -10.16 -24.24
C VAL A 95 -1.93 -8.97 -25.04
N ASP A 96 -1.05 -8.41 -25.86
CA ASP A 96 -1.33 -7.35 -26.83
C ASP A 96 -2.10 -6.13 -26.29
N GLY A 97 -1.38 -5.20 -25.65
CA GLY A 97 -1.70 -3.76 -25.56
C GLY A 97 -3.05 -3.30 -24.98
N ALA A 98 -3.99 -4.20 -24.70
CA ALA A 98 -5.38 -3.89 -24.35
C ALA A 98 -5.80 -4.41 -22.96
N THR A 99 -5.07 -5.39 -22.40
CA THR A 99 -5.28 -5.85 -21.02
C THR A 99 -4.03 -5.59 -20.18
N ARG A 100 -4.05 -4.47 -19.44
CA ARG A 100 -3.02 -4.16 -18.44
C ARG A 100 -3.10 -5.20 -17.32
N ARG A 101 -1.95 -5.61 -16.79
CA ARG A 101 -1.86 -6.47 -15.60
C ARG A 101 -2.06 -5.63 -14.34
N MET A 102 -2.81 -6.15 -13.37
CA MET A 102 -2.98 -5.47 -12.08
C MET A 102 -1.67 -5.43 -11.31
N SER A 103 -1.31 -4.26 -10.80
CA SER A 103 -0.10 -4.06 -9.97
C SER A 103 -0.18 -4.83 -8.65
N LEU A 104 0.97 -5.23 -8.11
CA LEU A 104 1.01 -6.08 -6.90
C LEU A 104 0.37 -5.39 -5.69
N SER A 105 0.61 -4.09 -5.52
CA SER A 105 0.01 -3.29 -4.45
C SER A 105 -1.53 -3.35 -4.48
N VAL A 106 -2.11 -3.34 -5.69
CA VAL A 106 -3.55 -3.42 -5.92
C VAL A 106 -4.08 -4.84 -5.76
N LEU A 107 -3.30 -5.86 -6.15
CA LEU A 107 -3.65 -7.26 -5.87
C LEU A 107 -3.77 -7.51 -4.36
N ILE A 108 -2.79 -7.02 -3.57
CA ILE A 108 -2.81 -7.13 -2.10
C ILE A 108 -3.98 -6.35 -1.51
N ALA A 109 -4.24 -5.12 -1.98
CA ALA A 109 -5.40 -4.35 -1.55
C ALA A 109 -6.71 -5.11 -1.78
N GLY A 110 -6.90 -5.66 -2.99
CA GLY A 110 -8.07 -6.48 -3.32
C GLY A 110 -8.20 -7.73 -2.45
N TRP A 111 -7.08 -8.41 -2.17
CA TRP A 111 -7.07 -9.57 -1.28
C TRP A 111 -7.48 -9.19 0.15
N VAL A 112 -6.91 -8.12 0.72
CA VAL A 112 -7.28 -7.60 2.05
C VAL A 112 -8.77 -7.24 2.07
N ALA A 113 -9.26 -6.52 1.06
CA ALA A 113 -10.66 -6.10 0.99
C ALA A 113 -11.64 -7.28 0.97
N GLN A 114 -11.32 -8.35 0.24
CA GLN A 114 -12.13 -9.56 0.23
C GLN A 114 -12.09 -10.30 1.55
N ARG A 115 -10.91 -10.44 2.17
CA ARG A 115 -10.74 -11.09 3.48
C ARG A 115 -11.50 -10.36 4.59
N MET A 116 -11.53 -9.04 4.53
CA MET A 116 -12.12 -8.17 5.56
C MET A 116 -13.51 -7.66 5.20
N SER A 117 -14.06 -8.06 4.04
CA SER A 117 -15.38 -7.62 3.53
C SER A 117 -15.53 -6.08 3.50
N LEU A 118 -14.49 -5.37 3.04
CA LEU A 118 -14.44 -3.90 3.04
C LEU A 118 -15.37 -3.22 2.02
N GLY A 119 -16.03 -4.01 1.17
CA GLY A 119 -16.80 -3.50 0.03
C GLY A 119 -15.92 -3.13 -1.16
N PRO A 120 -16.45 -2.41 -2.16
CA PRO A 120 -15.67 -1.98 -3.31
C PRO A 120 -14.57 -0.99 -2.88
N LEU A 121 -13.37 -1.21 -3.41
CA LEU A 121 -12.21 -0.34 -3.29
C LEU A 121 -12.13 0.61 -4.48
N ARG A 122 -12.14 1.90 -4.19
CA ARG A 122 -11.66 2.90 -5.15
C ARG A 122 -10.13 2.82 -5.21
N VAL A 123 -9.57 2.55 -6.38
CA VAL A 123 -8.12 2.39 -6.55
C VAL A 123 -7.45 3.71 -6.98
N CYS A 124 -6.42 4.11 -6.25
CA CYS A 124 -5.47 5.16 -6.59
C CYS A 124 -4.09 4.52 -6.76
N SER A 125 -3.76 4.12 -7.98
CA SER A 125 -2.44 3.57 -8.32
C SER A 125 -1.56 4.69 -8.89
N VAL A 126 -0.33 4.79 -8.41
CA VAL A 126 0.62 5.84 -8.79
C VAL A 126 1.90 5.21 -9.30
N GLY A 127 2.35 5.68 -10.46
CA GLY A 127 3.53 5.13 -11.12
C GLY A 127 4.82 5.38 -10.32
N SER A 128 5.72 4.39 -10.30
CA SER A 128 6.89 4.37 -9.43
C SER A 128 7.92 5.47 -9.70
N THR A 129 7.91 6.07 -10.90
CA THR A 129 8.83 7.16 -11.26
C THR A 129 8.22 8.55 -11.03
N THR A 130 7.08 8.64 -10.32
CA THR A 130 6.46 9.93 -9.99
C THR A 130 7.36 10.73 -9.06
N LEU A 131 7.51 12.03 -9.36
CA LEU A 131 8.35 12.93 -8.58
C LEU A 131 7.73 13.18 -7.19
N PRO A 132 8.54 13.42 -6.14
CA PRO A 132 8.03 13.64 -4.79
C PRO A 132 6.97 14.74 -4.68
N ALA A 133 7.20 15.89 -5.34
CA ALA A 133 6.25 17.00 -5.34
C ALA A 133 4.90 16.63 -5.99
N ASP A 134 4.94 15.86 -7.08
CA ASP A 134 3.74 15.39 -7.78
C ASP A 134 2.98 14.36 -6.93
N CYS A 135 3.68 13.50 -6.19
CA CYS A 135 3.07 12.58 -5.23
C CYS A 135 2.30 13.34 -4.14
N VAL A 136 2.91 14.36 -3.55
CA VAL A 136 2.27 15.21 -2.53
C VAL A 136 1.07 15.96 -3.11
N ALA A 137 1.18 16.48 -4.34
CA ALA A 137 0.07 17.13 -5.03
C ALA A 137 -1.12 16.18 -5.26
N LEU A 138 -0.85 14.96 -5.75
CA LEU A 138 -1.87 13.92 -5.90
C LEU A 138 -2.56 13.57 -4.57
N GLY A 139 -1.80 13.53 -3.47
CA GLY A 139 -2.34 13.36 -2.12
C GLY A 139 -3.29 14.49 -1.74
N THR A 140 -2.88 15.73 -1.97
CA THR A 140 -3.69 16.92 -1.68
C THR A 140 -5.01 16.89 -2.47
N GLU A 141 -4.94 16.58 -3.77
CA GLU A 141 -6.10 16.42 -4.64
C GLU A 141 -7.01 15.25 -4.21
N LEU A 142 -6.43 14.16 -3.69
CA LEU A 142 -7.20 13.08 -3.10
C LEU A 142 -7.93 13.55 -1.84
N SER A 143 -7.26 14.28 -0.93
CA SER A 143 -7.94 14.80 0.27
C SER A 143 -9.14 15.66 -0.08
N ALA A 144 -8.99 16.61 -1.02
CA ALA A 144 -10.09 17.49 -1.42
C ALA A 144 -11.31 16.69 -1.93
N ARG A 145 -11.09 15.64 -2.72
CA ARG A 145 -12.16 14.75 -3.21
C ARG A 145 -12.81 13.92 -2.11
N LEU A 146 -12.08 13.59 -1.04
CA LEU A 146 -12.62 12.82 0.08
C LEU A 146 -13.36 13.69 1.11
N ASP A 147 -12.97 14.97 1.24
CA ASP A 147 -13.59 15.92 2.17
C ASP A 147 -14.95 16.47 1.68
N ASP A 148 -15.26 16.34 0.38
CA ASP A 148 -16.54 16.72 -0.22
C ASP A 148 -17.73 15.80 0.17
N ASP A 149 -17.46 14.69 0.85
CA ASP A 149 -18.45 13.69 1.22
C ASP A 149 -18.71 13.66 2.74
N THR A 150 -19.92 13.24 3.12
CA THR A 150 -20.27 13.00 4.53
C THR A 150 -19.79 11.64 5.04
N GLU A 151 -19.35 10.76 4.14
CA GLU A 151 -18.85 9.43 4.44
C GLU A 151 -17.50 9.44 5.16
N ARG A 152 -17.33 8.55 6.14
CA ARG A 152 -16.04 8.29 6.77
C ARG A 152 -15.21 7.39 5.87
N VAL A 153 -14.12 7.93 5.34
CA VAL A 153 -13.23 7.20 4.44
C VAL A 153 -12.07 6.54 5.21
N GLY A 154 -11.84 5.26 4.91
CA GLY A 154 -10.63 4.51 5.24
C GLY A 154 -9.72 4.41 4.02
N VAL A 155 -8.41 4.60 4.20
CA VAL A 155 -7.42 4.52 3.13
C VAL A 155 -6.43 3.41 3.43
N LEU A 156 -6.38 2.40 2.56
CA LEU A 156 -5.44 1.29 2.61
C LEU A 156 -4.23 1.62 1.73
N VAL A 157 -3.11 1.97 2.37
CA VAL A 157 -1.85 2.32 1.70
C VAL A 157 -0.97 1.08 1.65
N VAL A 158 -0.59 0.65 0.45
CA VAL A 158 0.12 -0.61 0.23
C VAL A 158 1.52 -0.35 -0.32
N GLY A 159 2.55 -0.77 0.41
CA GLY A 159 3.94 -0.58 0.02
C GLY A 159 4.94 -1.23 0.96
N ASP A 160 6.09 -1.64 0.42
CA ASP A 160 7.18 -2.26 1.16
C ASP A 160 8.34 -1.27 1.41
N GLY A 161 9.07 -1.49 2.51
CA GLY A 161 10.35 -0.87 2.82
C GLY A 161 11.50 -1.44 2.01
N SER A 162 12.72 -1.24 2.49
CA SER A 162 13.92 -1.67 1.77
C SER A 162 13.98 -3.19 1.60
N THR A 163 14.53 -3.66 0.48
CA THR A 163 14.67 -5.09 0.15
C THR A 163 16.05 -5.66 0.49
N ALA A 164 16.88 -4.94 1.25
CA ALA A 164 18.28 -5.27 1.51
C ALA A 164 18.64 -5.22 3.01
N LEU A 165 17.75 -5.70 3.89
CA LEU A 165 17.90 -5.57 5.36
C LEU A 165 18.64 -6.74 6.04
N THR A 166 18.82 -7.86 5.34
CA THR A 166 19.49 -9.07 5.86
C THR A 166 20.42 -9.69 4.82
N ASP A 167 21.32 -10.57 5.24
CA ASP A 167 22.27 -11.23 4.33
C ASP A 167 21.57 -12.09 3.26
N LYS A 168 20.36 -12.57 3.55
CA LYS A 168 19.54 -13.37 2.63
C LYS A 168 18.47 -12.54 1.93
N ALA A 169 18.52 -11.22 2.04
CA ALA A 169 17.51 -10.35 1.49
C ALA A 169 17.48 -10.43 -0.05
N PRO A 170 16.29 -10.36 -0.67
CA PRO A 170 16.14 -10.50 -2.11
C PRO A 170 16.84 -9.39 -2.90
N GLY A 171 17.10 -8.23 -2.29
CA GLY A 171 17.84 -7.11 -2.86
C GLY A 171 19.37 -7.30 -2.92
N GLY A 172 19.86 -8.54 -2.82
CA GLY A 172 21.29 -8.87 -3.01
C GLY A 172 22.14 -8.88 -1.74
N GLY A 173 21.52 -8.98 -0.56
CA GLY A 173 22.20 -9.02 0.75
C GLY A 173 22.07 -7.72 1.56
N ARG A 174 22.62 -7.73 2.79
CA ARG A 174 22.48 -6.61 3.73
C ARG A 174 23.31 -5.41 3.28
N ARG A 175 22.70 -4.23 3.27
CA ARG A 175 23.37 -2.94 3.08
C ARG A 175 23.04 -2.02 4.23
N GLU A 176 24.03 -1.28 4.74
CA GLU A 176 23.79 -0.39 5.88
C GLU A 176 22.90 0.79 5.48
N SER A 177 23.06 1.32 4.26
CA SER A 177 22.19 2.37 3.70
C SER A 177 20.72 1.95 3.64
N ALA A 178 20.43 0.70 3.27
CA ALA A 178 19.09 0.12 3.31
C ALA A 178 18.49 0.13 4.73
N VAL A 179 19.28 -0.26 5.72
CA VAL A 179 18.86 -0.33 7.12
C VAL A 179 18.56 1.06 7.64
N GLU A 180 19.47 2.02 7.45
CA GLU A 180 19.29 3.41 7.88
C GLU A 180 18.05 4.06 7.23
N LEU A 181 17.87 3.89 5.92
CA LEU A 181 16.72 4.42 5.20
C LEU A 181 15.41 3.77 5.68
N ASN A 182 15.40 2.45 5.90
CA ASN A 182 14.22 1.75 6.36
C ASN A 182 13.85 2.13 7.79
N ASP A 183 14.83 2.29 8.68
CA ASP A 183 14.59 2.74 10.06
C ASP A 183 13.99 4.15 10.08
N ALA A 184 14.47 5.05 9.21
CA ALA A 184 13.88 6.38 9.04
C ALA A 184 12.42 6.32 8.56
N VAL A 185 12.11 5.42 7.60
CA VAL A 185 10.74 5.17 7.14
C VAL A 185 9.86 4.64 8.27
N VAL A 186 10.33 3.66 9.05
CA VAL A 186 9.60 3.10 10.19
C VAL A 186 9.27 4.19 11.21
N VAL A 187 10.25 5.03 11.56
CA VAL A 187 10.04 6.15 12.48
C VAL A 187 8.99 7.11 11.92
N ALA A 188 9.12 7.51 10.65
CA ALA A 188 8.21 8.45 10.02
C ALA A 188 6.77 7.92 9.96
N LEU A 189 6.58 6.63 9.65
CA LEU A 189 5.28 5.97 9.69
C LEU A 189 4.74 5.84 11.12
N ALA A 190 5.58 5.54 12.10
CA ALA A 190 5.17 5.40 13.50
C ALA A 190 4.76 6.72 14.15
N SER A 191 5.31 7.85 13.70
CA SER A 191 5.03 9.19 14.24
C SER A 191 4.15 10.07 13.36
N ALA A 192 3.68 9.54 12.22
CA ALA A 192 3.02 10.33 11.17
C ALA A 192 3.81 11.57 10.72
N ASP A 193 5.13 11.41 10.55
CA ASP A 193 6.00 12.46 10.03
C ASP A 193 5.84 12.59 8.50
N THR A 194 4.83 13.36 8.10
CA THR A 194 4.53 13.63 6.69
C THR A 194 5.65 14.38 5.98
N THR A 195 6.46 15.15 6.71
CA THR A 195 7.60 15.89 6.14
C THR A 195 8.72 14.92 5.75
N ALA A 196 9.06 13.99 6.64
CA ALA A 196 10.08 12.96 6.36
C ALA A 196 9.66 12.06 5.19
N LEU A 197 8.40 11.63 5.14
CA LEU A 197 7.90 10.82 4.02
C LEU A 197 7.90 11.60 2.71
N ALA A 198 7.47 12.87 2.71
CA ALA A 198 7.51 13.74 1.55
C ALA A 198 8.95 13.95 1.02
N ALA A 199 9.95 13.92 1.91
CA ALA A 199 11.35 14.14 1.59
C ALA A 199 12.11 12.89 1.13
N LEU A 200 11.48 11.70 1.10
CA LEU A 200 12.13 10.48 0.61
C LEU A 200 12.70 10.67 -0.80
N ASP A 201 14.02 10.52 -0.93
CA ASP A 201 14.72 10.72 -2.19
C ASP A 201 14.45 9.55 -3.16
N PRO A 202 14.03 9.81 -4.41
CA PRO A 202 13.77 8.74 -5.38
C PRO A 202 14.98 7.85 -5.66
N HIS A 203 16.18 8.43 -5.78
CA HIS A 203 17.37 7.67 -6.15
C HIS A 203 17.83 6.76 -5.00
N GLU A 204 17.79 7.24 -3.76
CA GLU A 204 18.09 6.40 -2.58
C GLU A 204 17.05 5.28 -2.42
N CYS A 205 15.77 5.60 -2.56
CA CYS A 205 14.70 4.60 -2.49
C CYS A 205 14.83 3.53 -3.59
N ASP A 206 15.13 3.93 -4.83
CA ASP A 206 15.32 3.01 -5.94
C ASP A 206 16.55 2.12 -5.72
N ALA A 207 17.65 2.70 -5.24
CA ALA A 207 18.87 1.94 -4.93
C ALA A 207 18.64 0.89 -3.83
N GLU A 208 17.85 1.22 -2.80
CA GLU A 208 17.56 0.33 -1.67
C GLU A 208 16.28 -0.51 -1.85
N GLY A 209 15.61 -0.37 -3.00
CA GLY A 209 14.41 -1.12 -3.38
C GLY A 209 13.17 -0.82 -2.53
N VAL A 210 12.99 0.43 -2.09
CA VAL A 210 11.84 0.88 -1.30
C VAL A 210 10.62 1.06 -2.20
N GLY A 211 9.78 0.01 -2.30
CA GLY A 211 8.60 0.00 -3.17
C GLY A 211 7.44 0.90 -2.71
N GLY A 212 7.40 1.27 -1.43
CA GLY A 212 6.33 2.09 -0.85
C GLY A 212 6.47 3.60 -1.06
N ARG A 213 7.61 4.10 -1.55
CA ARG A 213 7.93 5.55 -1.62
C ARG A 213 6.77 6.41 -2.13
N VAL A 214 6.29 6.14 -3.34
CA VAL A 214 5.25 6.99 -3.97
C VAL A 214 3.93 6.93 -3.21
N ALA A 215 3.52 5.75 -2.72
CA ALA A 215 2.29 5.59 -1.95
C ALA A 215 2.37 6.36 -0.61
N TRP A 216 3.52 6.33 0.07
CA TRP A 216 3.73 7.07 1.31
C TRP A 216 3.82 8.58 1.10
N GLN A 217 4.43 9.04 0.02
CA GLN A 217 4.46 10.46 -0.35
C GLN A 217 3.06 11.00 -0.68
N VAL A 218 2.24 10.20 -1.38
CA VAL A 218 0.82 10.53 -1.60
C VAL A 218 0.05 10.52 -0.28
N ALA A 219 0.30 9.56 0.62
CA ALA A 219 -0.33 9.53 1.94
C ALA A 219 0.06 10.76 2.80
N ALA A 220 1.31 11.23 2.69
CA ALA A 220 1.77 12.44 3.34
C ALA A 220 1.02 13.68 2.83
N GLY A 221 0.90 13.85 1.51
CA GLY A 221 0.10 14.94 0.91
C GLY A 221 -1.39 14.80 1.17
N LEU A 222 -1.90 13.57 1.24
CA LEU A 222 -3.27 13.26 1.61
C LEU A 222 -3.55 13.82 3.00
N VAL A 223 -2.74 13.50 4.00
CA VAL A 223 -2.95 13.95 5.38
C VAL A 223 -2.64 15.43 5.56
N GLY A 224 -1.59 15.94 4.92
CA GLY A 224 -1.11 17.32 5.08
C GLY A 224 -0.71 17.62 6.54
N ASP A 225 -0.99 18.84 7.00
CA ASP A 225 -0.65 19.32 8.35
C ASP A 225 -1.70 18.98 9.42
N ARG A 226 -2.63 18.07 9.12
CA ARG A 226 -3.72 17.74 10.05
C ARG A 226 -3.16 16.97 11.26
N PRO A 227 -3.72 17.19 12.47
CA PRO A 227 -3.33 16.42 13.63
C PRO A 227 -3.68 14.93 13.42
N VAL A 228 -2.71 14.06 13.66
CA VAL A 228 -2.83 12.62 13.50
C VAL A 228 -2.46 11.91 14.78
N ARG A 229 -3.29 10.94 15.17
CA ARG A 229 -2.90 9.89 16.09
C ARG A 229 -2.31 8.73 15.30
N ALA A 230 -1.02 8.46 15.48
CA ALA A 230 -0.30 7.37 14.85
C ALA A 230 -0.12 6.18 15.82
N GLU A 231 -0.29 4.97 15.32
CA GLU A 231 -0.06 3.72 16.05
C GLU A 231 0.75 2.77 15.14
N LEU A 232 1.88 2.27 15.65
CA LEU A 232 2.69 1.26 14.97
C LEU A 232 2.28 -0.12 15.46
N ASP A 233 1.75 -0.95 14.56
CA ASP A 233 1.25 -2.29 14.87
C ASP A 233 2.31 -3.37 14.56
N PHE A 234 3.20 -3.13 13.59
CA PHE A 234 4.29 -4.04 13.22
C PHE A 234 5.43 -3.30 12.51
N ALA A 235 6.67 -3.66 12.82
CA ALA A 235 7.86 -3.27 12.05
C ALA A 235 8.94 -4.35 12.20
N ASP A 236 9.23 -5.08 11.11
CA ASP A 236 10.29 -6.10 11.06
C ASP A 236 10.64 -6.44 9.61
N ALA A 237 11.68 -7.25 9.40
CA ALA A 237 12.14 -7.71 8.10
C ALA A 237 12.39 -9.24 8.05
N PRO A 238 11.36 -10.08 8.31
CA PRO A 238 11.52 -11.53 8.42
C PRO A 238 12.08 -12.19 7.15
N PHE A 239 11.92 -11.55 5.99
CA PHE A 239 12.45 -12.03 4.69
C PHE A 239 13.50 -11.08 4.09
N GLY A 240 14.09 -10.21 4.91
CA GLY A 240 15.03 -9.18 4.45
C GLY A 240 14.40 -8.00 3.71
N VAL A 241 13.06 -7.95 3.67
CA VAL A 241 12.28 -6.82 3.17
C VAL A 241 11.61 -6.13 4.34
N GLY A 242 11.69 -4.80 4.41
CA GLY A 242 11.10 -4.00 5.48
C GLY A 242 9.57 -4.01 5.40
N TYR A 243 8.92 -4.57 6.41
CA TYR A 243 7.47 -4.59 6.52
C TYR A 243 7.02 -3.71 7.66
N VAL A 244 6.12 -2.79 7.37
CA VAL A 244 5.55 -1.86 8.34
C VAL A 244 4.03 -1.95 8.28
N VAL A 245 3.40 -2.11 9.44
CA VAL A 245 1.96 -1.94 9.61
C VAL A 245 1.73 -0.82 10.61
N ALA A 246 1.01 0.21 10.19
CA ALA A 246 0.71 1.36 11.02
C ALA A 246 -0.69 1.89 10.72
N ARG A 247 -1.30 2.54 11.70
CA ARG A 247 -2.59 3.23 11.58
C ARG A 247 -2.46 4.68 11.94
N TRP A 248 -3.02 5.53 11.09
CA TRP A 248 -3.15 6.95 11.32
C TRP A 248 -4.62 7.32 11.39
N THR A 249 -5.04 7.94 12.49
CA THR A 249 -6.38 8.51 12.61
C THR A 249 -6.26 10.03 12.58
N VAL A 250 -6.84 10.67 11.57
CA VAL A 250 -6.89 12.13 11.50
C VAL A 250 -7.86 12.62 12.57
N GLU A 251 -7.36 13.44 13.49
CA GLU A 251 -8.20 14.01 14.53
C GLU A 251 -9.08 15.10 13.93
N ASN A 252 -10.39 14.97 14.11
CA ASN A 252 -11.30 16.04 13.76
C ASN A 252 -11.08 17.18 14.76
N GLY A 253 -10.46 18.27 14.32
CA GLY A 253 -10.47 19.51 15.09
C GLY A 253 -11.92 19.83 15.47
N LYS A 254 -12.17 20.15 16.75
CA LYS A 254 -13.49 20.63 17.20
C LYS A 254 -13.94 21.69 16.20
N ARG A 255 -15.00 21.41 15.43
CA ARG A 255 -15.70 22.47 14.69
C ARG A 255 -16.12 23.48 15.75
N ARG A 256 -15.44 24.62 15.81
CA ARG A 256 -15.80 25.74 16.67
C ARG A 256 -16.93 26.52 16.04
#